data_AF-A0A920ASZ4-F1
#
_entry.id   AF-A0A920ASZ4-F1
#
_cell.length_a   1.000
_cell.length_b   1.000
_cell.length_c   1.000
_cell.angle_alpha   90.00
_cell.angle_beta   90.00
_cell.angle_gamma   90.00
#
_symmetry.space_group_name_H-M   'P 1'
#
loop_
_entity.id
_entity.type
_entity.pdbx_description
1 polymer ?
#
loop_
_entity_poly.entity_id
_entity_poly.type
_entity_poly.pdbx_seq_one_letter_code
_entity_poly.pdbx_strand_id
1 'polypeptide(L)'
;MPNSHKELKNWVIEKSKSKDYLMMTDVAKDVQDIISGGPVPKHIKPIWPFISFTAFHTLPDEFKTIYGIKTTKLKSVILNFNLNFLKFTRPFLPPFFRLIPPARWARQRLRNKPELRFNDKSKI
;
A
#
# COMPACT_ATOMS: atom_id res chain seq x y z
N MET A 1 -12.19 0.70 21.38
CA MET A 1 -11.10 0.80 20.38
C MET A 1 -9.97 -0.10 20.88
N PRO A 2 -9.28 -0.89 20.02
CA PRO A 2 -8.15 -1.72 20.44
C PRO A 2 -7.03 -0.88 21.07
N ASN A 3 -6.42 -1.35 22.16
CA ASN A 3 -5.42 -0.58 22.92
C ASN A 3 -3.98 -1.05 22.64
N SER A 4 -3.82 -2.20 22.00
CA SER A 4 -2.52 -2.73 21.59
C SER A 4 -2.48 -3.04 20.09
N HIS A 5 -1.27 -3.09 19.52
CA HIS A 5 -1.09 -3.48 18.10
C HIS A 5 -1.65 -4.88 17.81
N LYS A 6 -1.48 -5.83 18.74
CA LYS A 6 -1.99 -7.19 18.61
C LYS A 6 -3.52 -7.22 18.58
N GLU A 7 -4.16 -6.49 19.49
CA GLU A 7 -5.62 -6.36 19.49
C GLU A 7 -6.12 -5.67 18.23
N LEU A 8 -5.46 -4.60 17.78
CA LEU A 8 -5.85 -3.91 16.54
C LEU A 8 -5.78 -4.84 15.34
N LYS A 9 -4.69 -5.61 15.22
CA LYS A 9 -4.53 -6.60 14.16
C LYS A 9 -5.67 -7.62 14.17
N ASN A 10 -5.96 -8.20 15.33
CA ASN A 10 -7.02 -9.20 15.46
C ASN A 10 -8.39 -8.60 15.13
N TRP A 11 -8.68 -7.41 15.67
CA TRP A 11 -9.92 -6.69 15.40
C TRP A 11 -10.12 -6.42 13.91
N VAL A 12 -9.08 -5.99 13.19
CA VAL A 12 -9.16 -5.77 11.73
C VAL A 12 -9.45 -7.08 10.99
N ILE A 13 -8.77 -8.18 11.34
CA ILE A 13 -8.97 -9.49 10.70
C ILE A 13 -10.38 -10.03 10.95
N GLU A 14 -10.87 -9.90 12.18
CA GLU A 14 -12.22 -10.35 12.55
C GLU A 14 -13.28 -9.54 11.81
N LYS A 15 -13.14 -8.21 11.78
CA LYS A 15 -14.07 -7.34 11.08
C LYS A 15 -14.03 -7.53 9.56
N SER A 16 -12.86 -7.68 8.95
CA SER A 16 -12.75 -7.91 7.50
C SER A 16 -13.41 -9.22 7.05
N LYS A 17 -13.54 -10.19 7.94
CA LYS A 17 -14.21 -11.49 7.67
C LYS A 17 -15.68 -11.50 8.08
N SER A 18 -16.13 -10.51 8.84
CA SER A 18 -17.53 -10.43 9.23
C SER A 18 -18.43 -10.13 8.04
N LYS A 19 -19.58 -10.80 8.00
CA LYS A 19 -20.53 -10.71 6.89
C LYS A 19 -20.92 -9.24 6.66
N ASP A 20 -20.93 -8.85 5.40
CA ASP A 20 -21.35 -7.52 4.92
C ASP A 20 -20.52 -6.34 5.49
N TYR A 21 -19.41 -6.58 6.18
CA TYR A 21 -18.58 -5.49 6.72
C TYR A 21 -17.70 -4.82 5.65
N LEU A 22 -17.17 -5.62 4.73
CA LEU A 22 -16.50 -5.10 3.55
C LEU A 22 -17.53 -4.93 2.43
N MET A 23 -17.70 -3.70 1.97
CA MET A 23 -18.63 -3.35 0.90
C MET A 23 -17.88 -2.62 -0.21
N MET A 24 -18.32 -2.84 -1.46
CA MET A 24 -17.89 -2.00 -2.57
C MET A 24 -18.65 -0.68 -2.51
N THR A 25 -17.92 0.43 -2.38
CA THR A 25 -18.48 1.78 -2.47
C THR A 25 -18.05 2.44 -3.78
N ASP A 26 -18.73 3.51 -4.14
CA ASP A 26 -18.31 4.44 -5.19
C ASP A 26 -16.86 4.90 -5.02
N VAL A 27 -16.49 5.34 -3.81
CA VAL A 27 -15.12 5.77 -3.49
C VAL A 27 -14.11 4.62 -3.65
N ALA A 28 -14.47 3.41 -3.22
CA ALA A 28 -13.60 2.24 -3.40
C ALA A 28 -13.42 1.91 -4.88
N LYS A 29 -14.48 2.08 -5.68
CA LYS A 29 -14.44 1.89 -7.13
C LYS A 29 -13.55 2.91 -7.82
N ASP A 30 -13.65 4.18 -7.46
CA ASP A 30 -12.77 5.24 -7.97
C ASP A 30 -11.30 4.94 -7.67
N VAL A 31 -11.00 4.51 -6.43
CA VAL A 31 -9.64 4.11 -6.04
C VAL A 31 -9.18 2.91 -6.86
N GLN A 32 -10.03 1.91 -7.08
CA GLN A 32 -9.71 0.77 -7.95
C GLN A 32 -9.34 1.24 -9.36
N ASP A 33 -10.11 2.17 -9.93
CA ASP A 33 -9.92 2.64 -11.30
C ASP A 33 -8.64 3.51 -11.43
N ILE A 34 -8.31 4.27 -10.39
CA ILE A 34 -7.01 4.95 -10.30
C ILE A 34 -5.87 3.93 -10.34
N ILE A 35 -5.92 2.90 -9.49
CA ILE A 35 -4.87 1.88 -9.39
C ILE A 35 -4.77 1.04 -10.68
N SER A 36 -5.89 0.75 -11.35
CA SER A 36 -5.89 -0.11 -12.55
C SER A 36 -5.27 0.53 -13.79
N GLY A 37 -5.25 1.86 -13.88
CA GLY A 37 -4.66 2.55 -15.03
C GLY A 37 -5.00 4.03 -15.12
N GLY A 38 -5.52 4.64 -14.05
CA GLY A 38 -5.89 6.04 -14.02
C GLY A 38 -4.72 7.01 -14.24
N PRO A 39 -4.99 8.31 -14.26
CA PRO A 39 -3.98 9.33 -14.52
C PRO A 39 -2.91 9.31 -13.43
N VAL A 40 -1.67 9.03 -13.84
CA VAL A 40 -0.50 9.03 -12.95
C VAL A 40 0.58 9.99 -13.41
N PRO A 41 1.41 10.52 -12.50
CA PRO A 41 2.54 11.37 -12.87
C PRO A 41 3.46 10.70 -13.88
N LYS A 42 3.94 11.46 -14.87
CA LYS A 42 4.77 10.95 -15.98
C LYS A 42 6.00 10.16 -15.52
N HIS A 43 6.61 10.56 -14.40
CA HIS A 43 7.80 9.91 -13.85
C HIS A 43 7.52 8.54 -13.20
N ILE A 44 6.27 8.26 -12.79
CA ILE A 44 5.86 6.98 -12.18
C ILE A 44 5.28 6.04 -13.24
N LYS A 45 4.74 6.59 -14.34
CA LYS A 45 4.10 5.83 -15.42
C LYS A 45 4.88 4.57 -15.87
N PRO A 46 6.22 4.58 -16.03
CA PRO A 46 6.97 3.39 -16.43
C PRO A 46 6.89 2.21 -15.44
N ILE A 47 6.79 2.50 -14.14
CA ILE A 47 6.72 1.49 -13.07
C ILE A 47 5.28 1.20 -12.63
N TRP A 48 4.31 1.94 -13.15
CA TRP A 48 2.90 1.82 -12.75
C TRP A 48 2.30 0.43 -12.96
N PRO A 49 2.57 -0.29 -14.08
CA PRO A 49 2.06 -1.65 -14.24
C PRO A 49 2.50 -2.60 -13.13
N PHE A 50 3.73 -2.44 -12.63
CA PHE A 50 4.24 -3.20 -11.50
C PHE A 50 3.51 -2.84 -10.20
N ILE A 51 3.32 -1.54 -9.94
CA ILE A 51 2.60 -1.05 -8.74
C ILE A 51 1.15 -1.54 -8.76
N SER A 52 0.46 -1.39 -9.87
CA SER A 52 -0.93 -1.85 -10.07
C SER A 52 -1.05 -3.37 -9.86
N PHE A 53 -0.19 -4.14 -10.52
CA PHE A 53 -0.16 -5.59 -10.39
C PHE A 53 0.06 -6.03 -8.95
N THR A 54 1.07 -5.48 -8.27
CA THR A 54 1.39 -5.82 -6.89
C THR A 54 0.28 -5.38 -5.93
N ALA A 55 -0.28 -4.19 -6.09
CA ALA A 55 -1.38 -3.70 -5.28
C ALA A 55 -2.57 -4.67 -5.29
N PHE A 56 -3.05 -5.10 -6.45
CA PHE A 56 -4.18 -6.03 -6.51
C PHE A 56 -3.85 -7.45 -6.05
N HIS A 57 -2.68 -7.98 -6.40
CA HIS A 57 -2.37 -9.39 -6.11
C HIS A 57 -1.87 -9.64 -4.68
N THR A 58 -1.43 -8.60 -3.96
CA THR A 58 -1.11 -8.67 -2.53
C THR A 58 -2.34 -8.59 -1.61
N LEU A 59 -3.51 -8.20 -2.12
CA LEU A 59 -4.72 -8.11 -1.31
C LEU A 59 -5.10 -9.47 -0.69
N PRO A 60 -5.67 -9.48 0.52
CA PRO A 60 -6.34 -10.67 1.04
C PRO A 60 -7.50 -11.11 0.14
N ASP A 61 -7.87 -12.38 0.19
CA ASP A 61 -8.84 -12.97 -0.73
C ASP A 61 -10.25 -12.38 -0.57
N GLU A 62 -10.59 -11.92 0.64
CA GLU A 62 -11.83 -11.20 0.93
C GLU A 62 -11.95 -9.94 0.07
N PHE A 63 -10.87 -9.16 -0.03
CA PHE A 63 -10.83 -7.94 -0.84
C PHE A 63 -10.76 -8.25 -2.34
N LYS A 64 -9.96 -9.25 -2.73
CA LYS A 64 -9.86 -9.65 -4.15
C LYS A 64 -11.22 -10.05 -4.70
N THR A 65 -12.03 -10.74 -3.91
CA THR A 65 -13.39 -11.13 -4.28
C THR A 65 -14.27 -9.92 -4.56
N ILE A 66 -14.26 -8.92 -3.66
CA ILE A 66 -15.03 -7.68 -3.81
C ILE A 66 -14.58 -6.87 -5.03
N TYR A 67 -13.28 -6.74 -5.24
CA TYR A 67 -12.71 -6.04 -6.39
C TYR A 67 -12.74 -6.85 -7.71
N GLY A 68 -13.19 -8.11 -7.70
CA GLY A 68 -13.22 -8.98 -8.89
C GLY A 68 -11.83 -9.39 -9.42
N ILE A 69 -10.80 -9.39 -8.57
CA ILE A 69 -9.42 -9.70 -8.94
C ILE A 69 -9.18 -11.21 -8.99
N LYS A 70 -8.99 -11.74 -10.21
CA LYS A 70 -8.66 -13.16 -10.41
C LYS A 70 -7.15 -13.40 -10.31
N THR A 71 -6.74 -14.18 -9.32
CA THR A 71 -5.36 -14.64 -9.13
C THR A 71 -5.21 -16.07 -9.61
N THR A 72 -4.18 -16.35 -10.41
CA THR A 72 -3.83 -17.71 -10.86
C THR A 72 -2.50 -18.13 -10.24
N LYS A 73 -2.16 -19.43 -10.31
CA LYS A 73 -0.86 -19.94 -9.83
C LYS A 73 0.31 -19.19 -10.45
N LEU A 74 0.25 -18.93 -11.76
CA LEU A 74 1.29 -18.16 -12.48
C LEU A 74 1.42 -16.73 -11.93
N LYS A 75 0.31 -16.01 -11.74
CA LYS A 75 0.33 -14.65 -11.16
C LYS A 75 0.90 -14.65 -9.74
N SER A 76 0.61 -15.68 -8.94
CA SER A 76 1.18 -15.84 -7.60
C SER A 76 2.70 -16.04 -7.64
N VAL A 77 3.20 -16.87 -8.56
CA VAL A 77 4.65 -17.06 -8.78
C VAL A 77 5.31 -15.74 -9.20
N ILE A 78 4.73 -15.03 -10.17
CA ILE A 78 5.23 -13.72 -10.63
C ILE A 78 5.23 -12.71 -9.48
N LEU A 79 4.17 -12.66 -8.67
CA LEU A 79 4.08 -11.79 -7.50
C LEU A 79 5.22 -12.09 -6.52
N ASN A 80 5.39 -13.35 -6.15
CA ASN A 80 6.43 -13.75 -5.19
C ASN A 80 7.84 -13.45 -5.72
N PHE A 81 8.08 -13.72 -7.01
CA PHE A 81 9.34 -13.35 -7.66
C PHE A 81 9.58 -11.84 -7.58
N ASN A 82 8.59 -11.03 -7.98
CA ASN A 82 8.65 -9.58 -7.94
C ASN A 82 8.91 -9.02 -6.54
N LEU A 83 8.22 -9.54 -5.52
CA LEU A 83 8.39 -9.11 -4.12
C LEU A 83 9.75 -9.51 -3.56
N ASN A 84 10.23 -10.72 -3.89
CA ASN A 84 11.54 -11.18 -3.48
C ASN A 84 12.65 -10.38 -4.16
N PHE A 85 12.52 -10.11 -5.45
CA PHE A 85 13.44 -9.26 -6.20
C PHE A 85 13.46 -7.83 -5.64
N LEU A 86 12.29 -7.26 -5.33
CA LEU A 86 12.19 -5.95 -4.69
C LEU A 86 12.86 -5.95 -3.31
N LYS A 87 12.64 -6.99 -2.49
CA LYS A 87 13.26 -7.13 -1.17
C LYS A 87 14.78 -7.23 -1.28
N PHE A 88 15.28 -7.98 -2.25
CA PHE A 88 16.71 -8.16 -2.52
C PHE A 88 17.37 -6.88 -3.02
N THR A 89 16.73 -6.16 -3.96
CA THR A 89 17.25 -4.90 -4.52
C THR A 89 17.03 -3.70 -3.58
N ARG A 90 16.11 -3.83 -2.61
CA ARG A 90 15.75 -2.75 -1.67
C ARG A 90 16.95 -2.04 -1.06
N PRO A 91 18.03 -2.67 -0.58
CA PRO A 91 19.16 -1.96 0.03
C PRO A 91 19.85 -0.96 -0.91
N PHE A 92 19.85 -1.25 -2.21
CA PHE A 92 20.51 -0.45 -3.26
C PHE A 92 19.63 0.66 -3.84
N LEU A 93 18.32 0.66 -3.53
CA LEU A 93 17.41 1.68 -4.03
C LEU A 93 17.65 3.05 -3.33
N PRO A 94 17.46 4.18 -4.05
CA PRO A 94 17.48 5.50 -3.44
C PRO A 94 16.52 5.61 -2.24
N PRO A 95 16.85 6.42 -1.20
CA PRO A 95 16.01 6.58 -0.01
C PRO A 95 14.54 6.91 -0.31
N PHE A 96 14.25 7.64 -1.39
CA PHE A 96 12.89 7.98 -1.80
C PHE A 96 12.03 6.74 -2.10
N PHE A 97 12.58 5.69 -2.72
CA PHE A 97 11.86 4.45 -2.98
C PHE A 97 11.79 3.50 -1.77
N ARG A 98 12.73 3.65 -0.82
CA ARG A 98 12.82 2.79 0.37
C ARG A 98 11.98 3.30 1.54
N LEU A 99 11.86 4.61 1.70
CA LEU A 99 11.35 5.24 2.90
C LEU A 99 10.02 5.93 2.65
N ILE A 100 9.03 5.57 3.47
CA ILE A 100 7.70 6.17 3.44
C ILE A 100 7.78 7.56 4.11
N PRO A 101 7.45 8.67 3.41
CA PRO A 101 7.58 10.01 3.96
C PRO A 101 6.82 10.22 5.29
N PRO A 102 5.54 9.81 5.43
CA PRO A 102 4.84 9.86 6.71
C PRO A 102 5.57 9.17 7.88
N ALA A 103 6.17 7.99 7.64
CA ALA A 103 6.89 7.26 8.68
C ALA A 103 8.17 8.00 9.12
N ARG A 104 8.88 8.64 8.18
CA ARG A 104 10.02 9.50 8.50
C ARG A 104 9.58 10.71 9.34
N TRP A 105 8.43 11.29 9.03
CA TRP A 105 7.91 12.44 9.77
C TRP A 105 7.48 12.06 11.18
N ALA A 106 6.76 10.94 11.34
CA ALA A 106 6.40 10.44 12.66
C ALA A 106 7.66 10.24 13.53
N ARG A 107 8.70 9.60 12.97
CA ARG A 107 9.99 9.42 13.66
C ARG A 107 10.68 10.75 13.99
N GLN A 108 10.61 11.73 13.07
CA GLN A 108 11.18 13.05 13.31
C GLN A 108 10.46 13.82 14.41
N ARG A 109 9.13 13.76 14.45
CA ARG A 109 8.33 14.40 15.50
C ARG A 109 8.67 13.84 16.87
N LEU A 110 8.90 12.53 16.96
CA LEU A 110 9.30 11.86 18.20
C LEU A 110 10.73 12.22 18.65
N ARG A 111 11.65 12.52 17.72
CA ARG A 111 13.09 12.67 18.04
C ARG A 111 13.61 14.10 18.07
N ASN A 112 13.07 15.01 17.26
CA ASN A 112 13.67 16.32 17.00
C ASN A 112 12.69 17.48 17.22
N LYS A 113 11.90 17.84 16.20
CA LYS A 113 11.00 19.01 16.20
C LYS A 113 9.58 18.57 15.87
N PRO A 114 8.69 18.45 16.87
CA PRO A 114 7.31 18.00 16.65
C PRO A 114 6.51 18.96 15.75
N GLU A 115 6.86 20.24 15.73
CA GLU A 115 6.12 21.30 15.02
C GLU A 115 6.51 21.49 13.55
N LEU A 116 7.57 20.82 13.07
CA LEU A 116 8.07 21.06 11.72
C LEU A 116 7.05 20.61 10.66
N ARG A 117 6.52 21.56 9.87
CA ARG A 117 5.50 21.26 8.87
C ARG A 117 6.13 20.78 7.57
N PHE A 118 5.34 20.09 6.75
CA PHE A 118 5.80 19.56 5.46
C PHE A 118 6.30 20.67 4.53
N ASN A 119 5.56 21.78 4.46
CA ASN A 119 5.87 22.92 3.60
C ASN A 119 7.24 23.54 3.94
N ASP A 120 7.60 23.60 5.22
CA ASP A 120 8.87 24.18 5.69
C ASP A 120 10.06 23.36 5.20
N LYS A 121 9.87 22.06 4.97
CA LYS A 121 10.91 21.12 4.56
C LYS A 121 11.11 21.05 3.06
N SER A 122 10.10 21.39 2.27
CA SER A 122 10.22 21.48 0.81
C SER A 122 11.09 22.66 0.36
N LYS A 123 11.44 23.56 1.27
CA LYS A 123 12.24 24.79 1.04
C LYS A 123 13.70 24.68 1.53
N ILE A 124 14.10 23.54 2.11
CA ILE A 124 15.45 23.24 2.62
C ILE A 124 16.06 22.17 1.74
#